data_AF-A0A484TY75-F1
#
_entry.id   AF-A0A484TY75-F1
#
_cell.length_a   1.000
_cell.length_b   1.000
_cell.length_c   1.000
_cell.angle_alpha   90.00
_cell.angle_beta   90.00
_cell.angle_gamma   90.00
#
_symmetry.space_group_name_H-M   'P 1'
#
loop_
_entity.id
_entity.type
_entity.pdbx_description
1 polymer ?
#
loop_
_entity_poly.entity_id
_entity_poly.type
_entity_poly.pdbx_seq_one_letter_code
_entity_poly.pdbx_strand_id
1 'polypeptide(L)'
;MGARTKRLVFLLHRWTGIAGCLLMALWFVSGMVMLFVGYPKLTPAERLAPLPALASDCCLAAPPVLAQAARSPGAVLALTTLRGEPHYVVRGAPGLPTRAARNGDAPPALTPAAAVAAARAFAPGMTAHYAGELQEDRWTHARGLNAHRPLHRVDLAGDAPTTLYVSSVTGEVVMDAPRWQQRWNYAGAWLHWLYLFRMQSVDPVWSWLVIGLSALCTVSALAGMLVGIWRWRFRGRYKSGSRSPYREGWMHWHHVVGLVFGVFVCTWIFSGLMSMNPLGMFGPTHGRPDVAAYQGAGQSPPDALAPAAVLGTLQASGFQAVELQWRWLDGTPYVLAQDARTGTRLVRASASGLRVFQHWDAQTVLDAARRLFAEPVTTHAVLTDHDAYYYARHAEAMNGGLVRGLPALRMDFADPDHTRVYVDLQTGEIATSLAASQRVSRWLFYFLHSWDTPQLLAWSTTRDGVILLLSLGGIVVSVSGVVIGWRRLRKQAH
;
A
#
# COMPACT_ATOMS: atom_id res chain seq x y z
N MET A 1 32.75 28.78 -8.83
CA MET A 1 33.11 27.72 -7.86
C MET A 1 34.61 27.72 -7.59
N GLY A 2 35.03 27.92 -6.34
CA GLY A 2 36.44 27.91 -5.95
C GLY A 2 37.09 26.53 -6.04
N ALA A 3 38.42 26.49 -6.16
CA ALA A 3 39.19 25.25 -6.29
C ALA A 3 39.00 24.27 -5.10
N ARG A 4 38.83 24.81 -3.88
CA ARG A 4 38.54 24.02 -2.67
C ARG A 4 37.21 23.28 -2.77
N THR A 5 36.15 23.94 -3.26
CA THR A 5 34.82 23.34 -3.42
C THR A 5 34.85 22.21 -4.45
N LYS A 6 35.52 22.42 -5.60
CA LYS A 6 35.68 21.34 -6.61
C LYS A 6 36.41 20.14 -6.02
N ARG A 7 37.52 20.36 -5.29
CA ARG A 7 38.28 19.29 -4.63
C ARG A 7 37.43 18.50 -3.65
N LEU A 8 36.58 19.16 -2.86
CA LEU A 8 35.67 18.51 -1.93
C LEU A 8 34.68 17.58 -2.65
N VAL A 9 34.04 18.06 -3.73
CA VAL A 9 33.10 17.25 -4.54
C VAL A 9 33.80 16.01 -5.12
N PHE A 10 35.03 16.16 -5.62
CA PHE A 10 35.83 15.03 -6.10
C PHE A 10 36.10 14.01 -5.00
N LEU A 11 36.48 14.45 -3.80
CA LEU A 11 36.78 13.55 -2.67
C LEU A 11 35.51 12.86 -2.17
N LEU A 12 34.40 13.60 -2.04
CA LEU A 12 33.12 13.07 -1.60
C LEU A 12 32.69 11.94 -2.52
N HIS A 13 32.57 12.19 -3.83
CA HIS A 13 32.15 11.17 -4.79
C HIS A 13 33.09 9.95 -4.77
N ARG A 14 34.41 10.21 -4.76
CA ARG A 14 35.43 9.16 -4.81
C ARG A 14 35.39 8.20 -3.62
N TRP A 15 35.14 8.69 -2.40
CA TRP A 15 35.16 7.87 -1.19
C TRP A 15 33.80 7.25 -0.89
N THR A 16 32.72 8.03 -1.05
CA THR A 16 31.35 7.52 -0.85
C THR A 16 30.95 6.50 -1.92
N GLY A 17 31.48 6.63 -3.14
CA GLY A 17 31.20 5.72 -4.24
C GLY A 17 31.70 4.29 -4.03
N ILE A 18 32.70 4.04 -3.17
CA ILE A 18 33.27 2.69 -2.98
C ILE A 18 32.22 1.74 -2.38
N ALA A 19 31.63 2.11 -1.24
CA ALA A 19 30.57 1.33 -0.60
C ALA A 19 29.19 1.63 -1.21
N GLY A 20 28.93 2.90 -1.55
CA GLY A 20 27.65 3.33 -2.11
C GLY A 20 27.30 2.63 -3.43
N CYS A 21 28.28 2.38 -4.31
CA CYS A 21 28.00 1.69 -5.57
C CYS A 21 27.61 0.22 -5.37
N LEU A 22 28.11 -0.47 -4.34
CA LEU A 22 27.68 -1.84 -4.06
C LEU A 22 26.23 -1.86 -3.58
N LEU A 23 25.90 -0.97 -2.63
CA LEU A 23 24.53 -0.79 -2.16
C LEU A 23 23.58 -0.45 -3.31
N MET A 24 23.96 0.49 -4.17
CA MET A 24 23.13 0.89 -5.31
C MET A 24 22.97 -0.25 -6.31
N ALA A 25 24.02 -1.01 -6.64
CA ALA A 25 23.89 -2.16 -7.56
C ALA A 25 22.84 -3.16 -7.05
N LEU A 26 22.88 -3.51 -5.76
CA LEU A 26 21.90 -4.39 -5.11
C LEU A 26 20.49 -3.76 -5.09
N TRP A 27 20.40 -2.47 -4.84
CA TRP A 27 19.16 -1.71 -4.82
C TRP A 27 18.48 -1.65 -6.20
N PHE A 28 19.26 -1.46 -7.27
CA PHE A 28 18.77 -1.48 -8.65
C PHE A 28 18.21 -2.86 -9.03
N VAL A 29 18.98 -3.92 -8.78
CA VAL A 29 18.57 -5.30 -9.09
C VAL A 29 17.28 -5.66 -8.34
N SER A 30 17.20 -5.30 -7.05
CA SER A 30 16.03 -5.56 -6.23
C SER A 30 14.80 -4.76 -6.64
N GLY A 31 14.98 -3.51 -7.09
CA GLY A 31 13.90 -2.70 -7.65
C GLY A 31 13.27 -3.32 -8.90
N MET A 32 14.09 -3.94 -9.77
CA MET A 32 13.59 -4.66 -10.95
C MET A 32 12.73 -5.87 -10.56
N VAL A 33 13.09 -6.60 -9.50
CA VAL A 33 12.27 -7.70 -8.97
C VAL A 33 10.93 -7.17 -8.45
N MET A 34 10.94 -6.05 -7.74
CA MET A 34 9.74 -5.44 -7.16
C MET A 34 8.73 -4.91 -8.18
N LEU A 35 9.10 -4.77 -9.46
CA LEU A 35 8.13 -4.47 -10.52
C LEU A 35 7.15 -5.62 -10.73
N PHE A 36 7.60 -6.85 -10.49
CA PHE A 36 6.85 -8.08 -10.79
C PHE A 36 6.42 -8.85 -9.55
N VAL A 37 7.12 -8.67 -8.44
CA VAL A 37 6.88 -9.39 -7.18
C VAL A 37 6.84 -8.40 -6.03
N GLY A 38 5.63 -8.17 -5.53
CA GLY A 38 5.33 -7.34 -4.39
C GLY A 38 5.62 -8.02 -3.07
N TYR A 39 5.73 -7.21 -2.03
CA TYR A 39 5.73 -7.72 -0.67
C TYR A 39 4.37 -8.37 -0.36
N PRO A 40 4.35 -9.55 0.30
CA PRO A 40 3.11 -10.29 0.53
C PRO A 40 2.04 -9.46 1.22
N LYS A 41 0.79 -9.65 0.81
CA LYS A 41 -0.41 -9.02 1.39
C LYS A 41 -1.65 -9.74 0.88
N LEU A 42 -2.70 -9.72 1.69
CA LEU A 42 -4.02 -10.19 1.29
C LEU A 42 -4.82 -9.04 0.67
N THR A 43 -5.15 -9.14 -0.61
CA THR A 43 -6.01 -8.16 -1.30
C THR A 43 -7.49 -8.37 -0.93
N PRO A 44 -8.34 -7.34 -1.09
CA PRO A 44 -9.78 -7.49 -0.88
C PRO A 44 -10.42 -8.59 -1.75
N ALA A 45 -9.93 -8.76 -2.99
CA ALA A 45 -10.40 -9.81 -3.89
C ALA A 45 -10.05 -11.21 -3.37
N GLU A 46 -8.81 -11.44 -2.96
CA GLU A 46 -8.40 -12.71 -2.35
C GLU A 46 -9.13 -13.00 -1.04
N ARG A 47 -9.39 -11.96 -0.24
CA ARG A 47 -10.14 -12.11 1.02
C ARG A 47 -11.59 -12.54 0.82
N LEU A 48 -12.26 -11.95 -0.18
CA LEU A 48 -13.70 -12.13 -0.41
C LEU A 48 -14.03 -13.34 -1.28
N ALA A 49 -13.17 -13.68 -2.24
CA ALA A 49 -13.40 -14.77 -3.19
C ALA A 49 -13.75 -16.14 -2.56
N PRO A 50 -13.12 -16.58 -1.45
CA PRO A 50 -13.43 -17.89 -0.86
C PRO A 50 -14.63 -17.86 0.10
N LEU A 51 -15.21 -16.67 0.38
CA LEU A 51 -16.34 -16.59 1.30
C LEU A 51 -17.63 -17.11 0.62
N PRO A 52 -18.44 -17.94 1.31
CA PRO A 52 -19.72 -18.38 0.79
C PRO A 52 -20.74 -17.23 0.80
N ALA A 53 -21.73 -17.30 -0.10
CA ALA A 53 -22.87 -16.40 -0.06
C ALA A 53 -23.65 -16.54 1.26
N LEU A 54 -24.05 -15.41 1.83
CA LEU A 54 -24.86 -15.36 3.03
C LEU A 54 -26.31 -15.77 2.70
N ALA A 55 -26.84 -16.72 3.46
CA ALA A 55 -28.20 -17.23 3.29
C ALA A 55 -29.25 -16.26 3.87
N SER A 56 -30.40 -16.12 3.21
CA SER A 56 -31.45 -15.17 3.59
C SER A 56 -32.31 -15.61 4.78
N ASP A 57 -32.30 -16.91 5.08
CA ASP A 57 -32.89 -17.49 6.30
C ASP A 57 -31.97 -17.32 7.53
N CYS A 58 -30.77 -16.75 7.33
CA CYS A 58 -29.94 -16.17 8.36
C CYS A 58 -30.11 -14.64 8.33
N CYS A 59 -29.93 -13.88 9.41
CA CYS A 59 -29.34 -14.16 10.71
C CYS A 59 -30.13 -13.36 11.77
N LEU A 60 -29.86 -13.60 13.07
CA LEU A 60 -30.39 -12.73 14.12
C LEU A 60 -29.86 -11.31 13.97
N ALA A 61 -30.62 -10.32 14.44
CA ALA A 61 -30.13 -8.95 14.57
C ALA A 61 -28.85 -8.91 15.43
N ALA A 62 -27.95 -7.99 15.10
CA ALA A 62 -26.68 -7.87 15.83
C ALA A 62 -26.95 -7.58 17.32
N PRO A 63 -26.31 -8.32 18.26
CA PRO A 63 -26.50 -8.09 19.68
C PRO A 63 -26.18 -6.64 20.10
N PRO A 64 -26.89 -6.05 21.09
CA PRO A 64 -26.68 -4.66 21.50
C PRO A 64 -25.23 -4.30 21.88
N VAL A 65 -24.48 -5.27 22.43
CA VAL A 65 -23.05 -5.11 22.75
C VAL A 65 -22.20 -4.78 21.52
N LEU A 66 -22.54 -5.32 20.34
CA LEU A 66 -21.84 -5.01 19.10
C LEU A 66 -22.23 -3.64 18.57
N ALA A 67 -23.49 -3.24 18.71
CA ALA A 67 -23.92 -1.89 18.36
C ALA A 67 -23.22 -0.83 19.22
N GLN A 68 -22.97 -1.11 20.50
CA GLN A 68 -22.17 -0.23 21.36
C GLN A 68 -20.70 -0.18 20.91
N ALA A 69 -20.08 -1.32 20.60
CA ALA A 69 -18.71 -1.35 20.09
C ALA A 69 -18.56 -0.59 18.76
N ALA A 70 -19.58 -0.66 17.89
CA ALA A 70 -19.60 0.03 16.61
C ALA A 70 -19.67 1.57 16.72
N ARG A 71 -19.89 2.12 17.92
CA ARG A 71 -19.79 3.58 18.18
C ARG A 71 -18.36 4.08 18.32
N SER A 72 -17.38 3.18 18.40
CA SER A 72 -15.97 3.57 18.43
C SER A 72 -15.59 4.28 17.12
N PRO A 73 -14.79 5.35 17.15
CA PRO A 73 -14.43 6.09 15.93
C PRO A 73 -13.82 5.17 14.86
N GLY A 74 -14.41 5.17 13.66
CA GLY A 74 -13.95 4.34 12.55
C GLY A 74 -14.31 2.85 12.66
N ALA A 75 -15.09 2.45 13.67
CA ALA A 75 -15.56 1.08 13.79
C ALA A 75 -16.67 0.77 12.77
N VAL A 76 -16.68 -0.47 12.27
CA VAL A 76 -17.68 -0.93 11.29
C VAL A 76 -18.21 -2.29 11.74
N LEU A 77 -19.52 -2.39 11.91
CA LEU A 77 -20.20 -3.67 12.12
C LEU A 77 -20.30 -4.41 10.79
N ALA A 78 -19.64 -5.55 10.69
CA ALA A 78 -19.66 -6.42 9.51
C ALA A 78 -20.26 -7.79 9.84
N LEU A 79 -21.12 -8.30 8.97
CA LEU A 79 -21.55 -9.70 8.95
C LEU A 79 -20.78 -10.42 7.84
N THR A 80 -20.00 -11.42 8.22
CA THR A 80 -19.11 -12.18 7.33
C THR A 80 -19.10 -13.65 7.73
N THR A 81 -18.35 -14.49 7.03
CA THR A 81 -18.23 -15.92 7.35
C THR A 81 -16.88 -16.22 7.98
N LEU A 82 -16.90 -16.84 9.16
CA LEU A 82 -15.73 -17.33 9.87
C LEU A 82 -15.83 -18.85 10.02
N ARG A 83 -14.86 -19.59 9.49
CA ARG A 83 -14.83 -21.07 9.53
C ARG A 83 -16.11 -21.72 8.98
N GLY A 84 -16.70 -21.14 7.93
CA GLY A 84 -17.92 -21.64 7.30
C GLY A 84 -19.23 -21.18 7.96
N GLU A 85 -19.18 -20.50 9.10
CA GLU A 85 -20.37 -20.02 9.81
C GLU A 85 -20.48 -18.49 9.83
N PRO A 86 -21.68 -17.91 9.74
CA PRO A 86 -21.88 -16.47 9.72
C PRO A 86 -21.64 -15.85 11.11
N HIS A 87 -20.84 -14.80 11.15
CA HIS A 87 -20.46 -14.07 12.36
C HIS A 87 -20.50 -12.56 12.12
N TYR A 88 -20.90 -11.83 13.16
CA TYR A 88 -20.67 -10.41 13.24
C TYR A 88 -19.29 -10.11 13.80
N VAL A 89 -18.57 -9.17 13.20
CA VAL A 89 -17.29 -8.64 13.65
C VAL A 89 -17.38 -7.11 13.64
N VAL A 90 -17.03 -6.46 14.75
CA VAL A 90 -16.89 -5.00 14.78
C VAL A 90 -15.44 -4.63 14.50
N ARG A 91 -15.13 -4.39 13.22
CA ARG A 91 -13.78 -4.03 12.76
C ARG A 91 -13.46 -2.61 13.22
N GLY A 92 -12.20 -2.34 13.56
CA GLY A 92 -11.74 -1.03 14.04
C GLY A 92 -12.04 -0.73 15.51
N ALA A 93 -12.93 -1.49 16.17
CA ALA A 93 -13.11 -1.43 17.61
C ALA A 93 -12.00 -2.20 18.35
N PRO A 94 -11.60 -1.76 19.56
CA PRO A 94 -10.63 -2.48 20.39
C PRO A 94 -11.08 -3.94 20.63
N GLY A 95 -10.17 -4.88 20.38
CA GLY A 95 -10.41 -6.32 20.59
C GLY A 95 -11.32 -6.99 19.55
N LEU A 96 -11.71 -6.31 18.47
CA LEU A 96 -12.52 -6.83 17.37
C LEU A 96 -13.72 -7.68 17.84
N PRO A 97 -14.65 -7.11 18.64
CA PRO A 97 -15.76 -7.86 19.22
C PRO A 97 -16.50 -8.68 18.16
N THR A 98 -16.61 -9.98 18.40
CA THR A 98 -17.17 -10.95 17.46
C THR A 98 -18.31 -11.74 18.11
N ARG A 99 -19.40 -12.00 17.38
CA ARG A 99 -20.52 -12.87 17.81
C ARG A 99 -21.00 -13.75 16.66
N ALA A 100 -21.36 -15.00 16.95
CA ALA A 100 -22.03 -15.85 15.98
C ALA A 100 -23.39 -15.25 15.60
N ALA A 101 -23.68 -15.18 14.29
CA ALA A 101 -24.86 -14.46 13.80
C ALA A 101 -26.17 -15.25 14.00
N ARG A 102 -26.09 -16.56 14.27
CA ARG A 102 -27.25 -17.44 14.44
C ARG A 102 -27.82 -17.46 15.86
N ASN A 103 -26.98 -17.25 16.88
CA ASN A 103 -27.38 -17.34 18.29
C ASN A 103 -26.91 -16.16 19.15
N GLY A 104 -26.00 -15.32 18.64
CA GLY A 104 -25.48 -14.16 19.36
C GLY A 104 -24.37 -14.49 20.37
N ASP A 105 -23.85 -15.73 20.38
CA ASP A 105 -22.82 -16.15 21.32
C ASP A 105 -21.44 -15.61 20.95
N ALA A 106 -20.60 -15.39 21.96
CA ALA A 106 -19.18 -15.12 21.74
C ALA A 106 -18.48 -16.39 21.25
N PRO A 107 -17.67 -16.33 20.18
CA PRO A 107 -16.90 -17.49 19.77
C PRO A 107 -15.88 -17.86 20.87
N PRO A 108 -15.54 -19.14 21.02
CA PRO A 108 -14.47 -19.54 21.92
C PRO A 108 -13.13 -18.93 21.45
N ALA A 109 -12.15 -18.86 22.35
CA ALA A 109 -10.80 -18.48 22.01
C ALA A 109 -10.26 -19.35 20.86
N LEU A 110 -9.52 -18.73 19.94
CA LEU A 110 -9.07 -19.43 18.75
C LEU A 110 -8.00 -20.46 19.12
N THR A 111 -8.28 -21.73 18.78
CA THR A 111 -7.33 -22.83 18.97
C THR A 111 -6.50 -23.06 17.69
N PRO A 112 -5.33 -23.72 17.79
CA PRO A 112 -4.58 -24.14 16.61
C PRO A 112 -5.41 -24.94 15.59
N ALA A 113 -6.28 -25.83 16.08
CA ALA A 113 -7.20 -26.59 15.23
C ALA A 113 -8.22 -25.69 14.52
N ALA A 114 -8.76 -24.68 15.22
CA ALA A 114 -9.66 -23.70 14.63
C ALA A 114 -8.97 -22.80 13.59
N ALA A 115 -7.69 -22.46 13.80
CA ALA A 115 -6.88 -21.74 12.82
C ALA A 115 -6.64 -22.58 11.55
N VAL A 116 -6.33 -23.88 11.70
CA VAL A 116 -6.23 -24.81 10.56
C VAL A 116 -7.57 -24.94 9.83
N ALA A 117 -8.70 -25.00 10.55
CA ALA A 117 -10.03 -25.02 9.94
C ALA A 117 -10.32 -23.74 9.15
N ALA A 118 -9.97 -22.57 9.69
CA ALA A 118 -10.09 -21.29 8.97
C ALA A 118 -9.25 -21.29 7.69
N ALA A 119 -8.01 -21.78 7.75
CA ALA A 119 -7.14 -21.88 6.58
C ALA A 119 -7.68 -22.84 5.50
N ARG A 120 -8.27 -23.98 5.90
CA ARG A 120 -8.92 -24.93 4.98
C ARG A 120 -10.19 -24.36 4.35
N ALA A 121 -10.96 -23.57 5.09
CA ALA A 121 -12.13 -22.88 4.54
C ALA A 121 -11.72 -21.81 3.51
N PHE A 122 -10.60 -21.13 3.75
CA PHE A 122 -10.05 -20.13 2.83
C PHE A 122 -9.45 -20.74 1.55
N ALA A 123 -8.76 -21.86 1.66
CA ALA A 123 -8.14 -22.57 0.53
C ALA A 123 -8.54 -24.05 0.52
N PRO A 124 -9.75 -24.37 0.01
CA PRO A 124 -10.25 -25.73 -0.04
C PRO A 124 -9.34 -26.62 -0.88
N GLY A 125 -9.14 -27.88 -0.46
CA GLY A 125 -8.33 -28.86 -1.19
C GLY A 125 -6.82 -28.80 -0.93
N MET A 126 -6.33 -27.81 -0.18
CA MET A 126 -4.93 -27.76 0.24
C MET A 126 -4.68 -28.47 1.56
N THR A 127 -3.50 -29.08 1.70
CA THR A 127 -3.06 -29.68 2.97
C THR A 127 -2.55 -28.58 3.89
N ALA A 128 -3.26 -28.36 5.00
CA ALA A 128 -2.92 -27.33 5.99
C ALA A 128 -2.15 -27.88 7.19
N HIS A 129 -1.01 -27.27 7.49
CA HIS A 129 -0.14 -27.59 8.63
C HIS A 129 0.00 -26.38 9.54
N TYR A 130 -0.32 -26.55 10.83
CA TYR A 130 -0.11 -25.50 11.82
C TYR A 130 1.39 -25.29 12.07
N ALA A 131 1.85 -24.04 12.00
CA ALA A 131 3.26 -23.67 12.11
C ALA A 131 3.57 -22.81 13.34
N GLY A 132 2.60 -22.66 14.25
CA GLY A 132 2.76 -21.92 15.50
C GLY A 132 2.06 -20.56 15.51
N GLU A 133 2.31 -19.82 16.57
CA GLU A 133 1.77 -18.50 16.82
C GLU A 133 2.93 -17.50 16.94
N LEU A 134 2.75 -16.29 16.41
CA LEU A 134 3.80 -15.28 16.38
C LEU A 134 3.24 -13.87 16.52
N GLN A 135 4.01 -12.99 17.15
CA GLN A 135 3.71 -11.55 17.14
C GLN A 135 4.05 -10.96 15.78
N GLU A 136 5.25 -11.22 15.29
CA GLU A 136 5.73 -10.64 14.05
C GLU A 136 6.77 -11.56 13.42
N ASP A 137 6.74 -11.66 12.10
CA ASP A 137 7.81 -12.24 11.31
C ASP A 137 8.12 -11.36 10.09
N ARG A 138 8.94 -11.90 9.20
CA ARG A 138 9.41 -11.29 7.97
C ARG A 138 8.35 -10.77 7.00
N TRP A 139 7.12 -11.28 7.07
CA TRP A 139 6.00 -10.93 6.18
C TRP A 139 4.98 -10.05 6.91
N THR A 140 4.89 -10.16 8.24
CA THR A 140 3.81 -9.51 9.00
C THR A 140 4.21 -8.17 9.62
N HIS A 141 5.08 -7.36 9.00
CA HIS A 141 5.50 -6.06 9.57
C HIS A 141 4.40 -4.97 9.53
N ALA A 142 3.31 -5.21 8.81
CA ALA A 142 2.24 -4.22 8.63
C ALA A 142 1.52 -3.91 9.96
N ARG A 143 1.31 -2.62 10.24
CA ARG A 143 0.57 -2.17 11.45
C ARG A 143 -0.91 -2.54 11.42
N GLY A 144 -1.48 -2.72 10.23
CA GLY A 144 -2.88 -3.15 10.07
C GLY A 144 -3.16 -4.49 10.74
N LEU A 145 -2.14 -5.31 10.99
CA LEU A 145 -2.26 -6.58 11.68
C LEU A 145 -2.29 -6.45 13.21
N ASN A 146 -2.04 -5.26 13.80
CA ASN A 146 -1.86 -5.09 15.25
C ASN A 146 -3.09 -5.57 16.05
N ALA A 147 -4.30 -5.25 15.57
CA ALA A 147 -5.54 -5.66 16.24
C ALA A 147 -5.79 -7.17 16.18
N HIS A 148 -5.08 -7.89 15.32
CA HIS A 148 -5.23 -9.32 15.10
C HIS A 148 -4.15 -10.15 15.79
N ARG A 149 -3.08 -9.51 16.28
CA ARG A 149 -1.92 -10.16 16.87
C ARG A 149 -2.22 -10.68 18.28
N PRO A 150 -1.54 -11.77 18.70
CA PRO A 150 -0.64 -12.61 17.91
C PRO A 150 -1.34 -13.33 16.75
N LEU A 151 -0.59 -13.75 15.73
CA LEU A 151 -1.12 -14.40 14.54
C LEU A 151 -0.80 -15.90 14.57
N HIS A 152 -1.78 -16.73 14.20
CA HIS A 152 -1.53 -18.13 13.93
C HIS A 152 -1.01 -18.28 12.50
N ARG A 153 0.12 -18.97 12.35
CA ARG A 153 0.69 -19.30 11.04
C ARG A 153 0.25 -20.69 10.62
N VAL A 154 -0.28 -20.80 9.41
CA VAL A 154 -0.69 -22.08 8.81
C VAL A 154 -0.02 -22.21 7.44
N ASP A 155 0.84 -23.20 7.28
CA ASP A 155 1.49 -23.48 6.01
C ASP A 155 0.61 -24.42 5.18
N LEU A 156 0.30 -24.01 3.96
CA LEU A 156 -0.49 -24.78 3.01
C LEU A 156 0.41 -25.41 1.95
N ALA A 157 0.23 -26.72 1.74
CA ALA A 157 0.86 -27.51 0.69
C ALA A 157 -0.16 -27.91 -0.38
N GLY A 158 0.31 -28.08 -1.63
CA GLY A 158 -0.51 -28.36 -2.81
C GLY A 158 0.11 -27.74 -4.06
N ASP A 159 -0.72 -27.49 -5.08
CA ASP A 159 -0.28 -26.95 -6.38
C ASP A 159 0.23 -25.50 -6.29
N ALA A 160 -0.33 -24.71 -5.37
CA ALA A 160 0.10 -23.33 -5.09
C ALA A 160 0.43 -23.15 -3.59
N PRO A 161 1.59 -23.64 -3.12
CA PRO A 161 1.93 -23.55 -1.70
C PRO A 161 1.98 -22.10 -1.21
N THR A 162 1.38 -21.85 -0.06
CA THR A 162 1.29 -20.53 0.56
C THR A 162 1.34 -20.63 2.07
N THR A 163 1.72 -19.55 2.74
CA THR A 163 1.59 -19.42 4.20
C THR A 163 0.43 -18.46 4.47
N LEU A 164 -0.55 -18.89 5.26
CA LEU A 164 -1.65 -18.03 5.72
C LEU A 164 -1.40 -17.59 7.17
N TYR A 165 -1.76 -16.34 7.45
CA TYR A 165 -1.80 -15.80 8.80
C TYR A 165 -3.24 -15.57 9.22
N VAL A 166 -3.62 -16.22 10.30
CA VAL A 166 -4.97 -16.19 10.88
C VAL A 166 -4.94 -15.36 12.15
N SER A 167 -5.88 -14.41 12.28
CA SER A 167 -6.03 -13.61 13.48
C SER A 167 -6.33 -14.50 14.69
N SER A 168 -5.59 -14.38 15.79
CA SER A 168 -5.94 -15.07 17.06
C SER A 168 -7.23 -14.56 17.69
N VAL A 169 -7.65 -13.35 17.32
CA VAL A 169 -8.82 -12.66 17.87
C VAL A 169 -10.10 -13.08 17.15
N THR A 170 -10.12 -13.00 15.82
CA THR A 170 -11.34 -13.26 15.03
C THR A 170 -11.34 -14.63 14.35
N GLY A 171 -10.17 -15.19 14.04
CA GLY A 171 -10.05 -16.34 13.15
C GLY A 171 -10.16 -16.00 11.66
N GLU A 172 -10.18 -14.72 11.30
CA GLU A 172 -10.07 -14.29 9.90
C GLU A 172 -8.66 -14.57 9.36
N VAL A 173 -8.57 -15.00 8.09
CA VAL A 173 -7.31 -14.92 7.34
C VAL A 173 -7.07 -13.45 7.03
N VAL A 174 -5.96 -12.91 7.52
CA VAL A 174 -5.65 -11.47 7.44
C VAL A 174 -4.45 -11.17 6.56
N MET A 175 -3.70 -12.20 6.19
CA MET A 175 -2.55 -12.11 5.30
C MET A 175 -2.28 -13.48 4.68
N ASP A 176 -1.86 -13.48 3.44
CA ASP A 176 -1.24 -14.62 2.77
C ASP A 176 0.19 -14.27 2.33
N ALA A 177 1.00 -15.32 2.16
CA ALA A 177 2.36 -15.23 1.64
C ALA A 177 2.64 -16.44 0.74
N PRO A 178 2.28 -16.37 -0.55
CA PRO A 178 2.60 -17.40 -1.52
C PRO A 178 4.10 -17.72 -1.55
N ARG A 179 4.48 -19.00 -1.64
CA ARG A 179 5.90 -19.41 -1.56
C ARG A 179 6.78 -18.76 -2.62
N TRP A 180 6.23 -18.51 -3.80
CA TRP A 180 6.97 -17.85 -4.88
C TRP A 180 7.27 -16.38 -4.55
N GLN A 181 6.31 -15.65 -3.96
CA GLN A 181 6.53 -14.29 -3.45
C GLN A 181 7.58 -14.31 -2.34
N GLN A 182 7.49 -15.24 -1.39
CA GLN A 182 8.49 -15.35 -0.31
C GLN A 182 9.92 -15.48 -0.85
N ARG A 183 10.14 -16.35 -1.85
CA ARG A 183 11.46 -16.57 -2.46
C ARG A 183 12.00 -15.33 -3.17
N TRP A 184 11.18 -14.70 -4.02
CA TRP A 184 11.61 -13.53 -4.78
C TRP A 184 11.77 -12.29 -3.91
N ASN A 185 11.01 -12.16 -2.82
CA ASN A 185 11.12 -11.01 -1.94
C ASN A 185 12.48 -10.88 -1.25
N TYR A 186 13.24 -11.97 -1.06
CA TYR A 186 14.62 -11.88 -0.59
C TYR A 186 15.50 -11.05 -1.54
N ALA A 187 15.35 -11.27 -2.85
CA ALA A 187 16.04 -10.51 -3.88
C ALA A 187 15.34 -9.17 -4.21
N GLY A 188 14.06 -9.04 -3.88
CA GLY A 188 13.23 -7.84 -4.07
C GLY A 188 13.13 -7.00 -2.80
N ALA A 189 11.92 -6.91 -2.23
CA ALA A 189 11.59 -5.99 -1.14
C ALA A 189 12.54 -6.05 0.06
N TRP A 190 13.02 -7.24 0.45
CA TRP A 190 13.94 -7.37 1.59
C TRP A 190 15.27 -6.65 1.36
N LEU A 191 15.84 -6.83 0.17
CA LEU A 191 17.09 -6.19 -0.22
C LEU A 191 16.86 -4.70 -0.52
N HIS A 192 15.79 -4.37 -1.22
CA HIS A 192 15.50 -3.01 -1.67
C HIS A 192 15.20 -2.06 -0.50
N TRP A 193 14.41 -2.54 0.48
CA TRP A 193 14.05 -1.77 1.67
C TRP A 193 14.96 -2.05 2.86
N LEU A 194 15.97 -2.90 2.71
CA LEU A 194 16.90 -3.29 3.79
C LEU A 194 16.18 -3.87 5.02
N TYR A 195 15.13 -4.68 4.81
CA TYR A 195 14.32 -5.26 5.89
C TYR A 195 15.10 -6.24 6.77
N LEU A 196 16.28 -6.70 6.35
CA LEU A 196 17.17 -7.47 7.22
C LEU A 196 17.61 -6.71 8.48
N PHE A 197 17.50 -5.37 8.49
CA PHE A 197 17.75 -4.51 9.66
C PHE A 197 16.47 -4.06 10.36
N ARG A 198 15.29 -4.46 9.87
CA ARG A 198 14.00 -4.07 10.46
C ARG A 198 13.55 -5.14 11.45
N MET A 199 13.40 -4.75 12.71
CA MET A 199 13.12 -5.70 13.79
C MET A 199 11.67 -5.68 14.26
N GLN A 200 10.91 -4.63 13.91
CA GLN A 200 9.53 -4.45 14.36
C GLN A 200 8.72 -3.53 13.43
N SER A 201 7.40 -3.51 13.64
CA SER A 201 6.48 -2.72 12.81
C SER A 201 6.76 -1.22 12.80
N VAL A 202 7.24 -0.66 13.93
CA VAL A 202 7.70 0.74 14.07
C VAL A 202 9.17 0.75 14.48
N ASP A 203 10.05 0.90 13.50
CA ASP A 203 11.50 0.81 13.74
C ASP A 203 12.21 2.12 13.32
N PRO A 204 12.48 3.01 14.28
CA PRO A 204 13.19 4.26 14.02
C PRO A 204 14.64 4.04 13.55
N VAL A 205 15.29 2.96 14.01
CA VAL A 205 16.69 2.66 13.64
C VAL A 205 16.77 2.30 12.17
N TRP A 206 15.93 1.36 11.73
CA TRP A 206 15.79 1.02 10.32
C TRP A 206 15.40 2.25 9.48
N SER A 207 14.42 3.03 9.94
CA SER A 207 13.95 4.22 9.20
C SER A 207 15.08 5.22 8.97
N TRP A 208 15.84 5.57 10.01
CA TRP A 208 16.97 6.49 9.90
C TRP A 208 18.16 5.92 9.16
N LEU A 209 18.39 4.61 9.22
CA LEU A 209 19.40 3.93 8.40
C LEU A 209 19.10 4.11 6.92
N VAL A 210 17.87 3.83 6.48
CA VAL A 210 17.47 3.98 5.07
C VAL A 210 17.53 5.44 4.64
N ILE A 211 17.04 6.38 5.47
CA ILE A 211 17.10 7.82 5.20
C ILE A 211 18.56 8.27 5.03
N GLY A 212 19.45 7.92 5.97
CA GLY A 212 20.85 8.33 5.95
C GLY A 212 21.61 7.77 4.76
N LEU A 213 21.45 6.47 4.46
CA LEU A 213 22.08 5.83 3.31
C LEU A 213 21.57 6.42 1.98
N SER A 214 20.27 6.64 1.85
CA SER A 214 19.67 7.21 0.63
C SER A 214 20.08 8.67 0.42
N ALA A 215 20.18 9.47 1.49
CA ALA A 215 20.70 10.83 1.45
C ALA A 215 22.18 10.86 1.02
N LEU A 216 23.01 10.01 1.61
CA LEU A 216 24.43 9.89 1.25
C LEU A 216 24.60 9.49 -0.23
N CYS A 217 23.84 8.50 -0.69
CA CYS A 217 23.89 8.04 -2.09
C CYS A 217 23.37 9.11 -3.06
N THR A 218 22.34 9.87 -2.68
CA THR A 218 21.85 11.00 -3.49
C THR A 218 22.93 12.06 -3.66
N VAL A 219 23.58 12.48 -2.56
CA VAL A 219 24.68 13.47 -2.62
C VAL A 219 25.87 12.93 -3.41
N SER A 220 26.18 11.63 -3.28
CA SER A 220 27.24 10.98 -4.04
C SER A 220 26.95 10.93 -5.54
N ALA A 221 25.72 10.61 -5.94
CA ALA A 221 25.27 10.59 -7.33
C ALA A 221 25.30 12.00 -7.96
N LEU A 222 24.81 13.00 -7.23
CA LEU A 222 24.88 14.41 -7.65
C LEU A 222 26.33 14.86 -7.83
N ALA A 223 27.20 14.55 -6.87
CA ALA A 223 28.63 14.86 -6.95
C ALA A 223 29.30 14.16 -8.15
N GLY A 224 28.96 12.89 -8.41
CA GLY A 224 29.44 12.14 -9.57
C GLY A 224 29.02 12.75 -10.90
N MET A 225 27.75 13.15 -11.02
CA MET A 225 27.21 13.82 -12.21
C MET A 225 27.94 15.16 -12.47
N LEU A 226 28.12 15.99 -11.44
CA LEU A 226 28.86 17.26 -11.55
C LEU A 226 30.32 17.02 -11.96
N VAL A 227 30.98 16.05 -11.35
CA VAL A 227 32.35 15.65 -11.68
C VAL A 227 32.46 15.19 -13.13
N GLY A 228 31.51 14.37 -13.59
CA GLY A 228 31.46 13.91 -14.97
C GLY A 228 31.34 15.08 -15.95
N ILE A 229 30.39 15.98 -15.71
CA ILE A 229 30.18 17.16 -16.56
C ILE A 229 31.45 18.03 -16.60
N TRP A 230 32.11 18.26 -15.47
CA TRP A 230 33.36 19.03 -15.44
C TRP A 230 34.54 18.33 -16.13
N ARG A 231 34.54 17.00 -16.14
CA ARG A 231 35.57 16.18 -16.80
C ARG A 231 35.28 15.99 -18.28
N TRP A 232 34.07 16.26 -18.75
CA TRP A 232 33.71 16.14 -20.15
C TRP A 232 34.22 17.33 -20.97
N ARG A 233 34.95 17.04 -22.06
CA ARG A 233 35.33 18.08 -23.03
C ARG A 233 34.21 18.29 -24.04
N PHE A 234 33.42 19.35 -23.84
CA PHE A 234 32.43 19.81 -24.82
C PHE A 234 33.08 20.39 -26.07
N ARG A 235 34.28 20.96 -25.95
CA ARG A 235 35.10 21.47 -27.05
C ARG A 235 36.43 20.72 -27.12
N GLY A 236 36.80 20.29 -28.34
CA GLY A 236 38.02 19.51 -28.58
C GLY A 236 37.96 18.09 -27.99
N ARG A 237 39.11 17.42 -27.99
CA ARG A 237 39.31 16.06 -27.46
C ARG A 237 40.52 16.05 -26.52
N TYR A 238 40.59 15.08 -25.62
CA TYR A 238 41.80 14.79 -24.86
C TYR A 238 42.88 14.20 -25.78
N LYS A 239 44.13 14.12 -25.31
CA LYS A 239 45.24 13.47 -26.05
C LYS A 239 44.92 12.01 -26.45
N SER A 240 43.96 11.38 -25.78
CA SER A 240 43.44 10.06 -26.11
C SER A 240 42.51 10.00 -27.33
N GLY A 241 42.12 11.15 -27.90
CA GLY A 241 41.10 11.23 -28.95
C GLY A 241 39.66 11.18 -28.43
N SER A 242 39.44 10.91 -27.13
CA SER A 242 38.11 10.91 -26.52
C SER A 242 37.73 12.27 -25.92
N ARG A 243 36.43 12.53 -25.78
CA ARG A 243 35.90 13.65 -24.97
C ARG A 243 35.93 13.35 -23.46
N SER A 244 36.14 12.08 -23.08
CA SER A 244 36.40 11.64 -21.71
C SER A 244 37.92 11.61 -21.44
N PRO A 245 38.39 12.04 -20.25
CA PRO A 245 39.82 12.00 -19.89
C PRO A 245 40.30 10.58 -19.56
N TYR A 246 39.37 9.65 -19.29
CA TYR A 246 39.69 8.31 -18.81
C TYR A 246 39.97 7.36 -19.98
N ARG A 247 41.14 6.71 -19.95
CA ARG A 247 41.58 5.70 -20.92
C ARG A 247 41.32 4.27 -20.44
N GLU A 248 41.34 4.03 -19.13
CA GLU A 248 41.00 2.74 -18.54
C GLU A 248 39.53 2.40 -18.79
N GLY A 249 39.25 1.20 -19.28
CA GLY A 249 37.90 0.80 -19.72
C GLY A 249 36.81 1.04 -18.68
N TRP A 250 37.01 0.61 -17.43
CA TRP A 250 36.01 0.79 -16.37
C TRP A 250 35.76 2.25 -16.01
N MET A 251 36.80 3.07 -15.85
CA MET A 251 36.66 4.51 -15.59
C MET A 251 36.03 5.24 -16.79
N HIS A 252 36.34 4.80 -18.01
CA HIS A 252 35.75 5.36 -19.23
C HIS A 252 34.25 5.09 -19.28
N TRP A 253 33.84 3.83 -19.12
CA TRP A 253 32.43 3.42 -19.15
C TRP A 253 31.65 4.01 -17.98
N HIS A 254 32.21 4.01 -16.76
CA HIS A 254 31.59 4.67 -15.61
C HIS A 254 31.29 6.14 -15.90
N HIS A 255 32.24 6.85 -16.53
CA HIS A 255 32.05 8.24 -16.89
C HIS A 255 30.98 8.43 -17.98
N VAL A 256 31.05 7.68 -19.08
CA VAL A 256 30.12 7.84 -20.21
C VAL A 256 28.70 7.44 -19.81
N VAL A 257 28.51 6.26 -19.22
CA VAL A 257 27.19 5.78 -18.78
C VAL A 257 26.67 6.65 -17.64
N GLY A 258 27.54 7.09 -16.73
CA GLY A 258 27.18 8.03 -15.67
C GLY A 258 26.70 9.39 -16.20
N LEU A 259 27.21 9.87 -17.34
CA LEU A 259 26.69 11.07 -17.99
C LEU A 259 25.32 10.85 -18.64
N VAL A 260 25.11 9.68 -19.25
CA VAL A 260 23.84 9.35 -19.93
C VAL A 260 22.72 9.11 -18.92
N PHE A 261 22.98 8.34 -17.86
CA PHE A 261 21.95 7.90 -16.89
C PHE A 261 22.00 8.67 -15.57
N GLY A 262 22.96 9.57 -15.37
CA GLY A 262 23.21 10.23 -14.08
C GLY A 262 22.02 11.01 -13.54
N VAL A 263 21.25 11.67 -14.41
CA VAL A 263 20.01 12.36 -14.02
C VAL A 263 19.03 11.35 -13.45
N PHE A 264 18.73 10.28 -14.19
CA PHE A 264 17.83 9.22 -13.73
C PHE A 264 18.30 8.60 -12.41
N VAL A 265 19.56 8.18 -12.32
CA VAL A 265 20.13 7.60 -11.08
C VAL A 265 19.96 8.55 -9.90
N CYS A 266 20.32 9.82 -10.07
CA CYS A 266 20.21 10.82 -9.02
C CYS A 266 18.75 11.05 -8.59
N THR A 267 17.84 11.25 -9.55
CA THR A 267 16.42 11.49 -9.26
C THR A 267 15.75 10.26 -8.67
N TRP A 268 16.17 9.06 -9.07
CA TRP A 268 15.55 7.82 -8.61
C TRP A 268 15.95 7.50 -7.18
N ILE A 269 17.22 7.67 -6.81
CA ILE A 269 17.67 7.55 -5.41
C ILE A 269 16.99 8.61 -4.54
N PHE A 270 16.96 9.86 -5.01
CA PHE A 270 16.29 10.95 -4.28
C PHE A 270 14.80 10.67 -4.06
N SER A 271 14.10 10.14 -5.07
CA SER A 271 12.69 9.77 -4.95
C SER A 271 12.46 8.67 -3.91
N GLY A 272 13.37 7.68 -3.81
CA GLY A 272 13.35 6.68 -2.75
C GLY A 272 13.58 7.26 -1.36
N LEU A 273 14.47 8.27 -1.24
CA LEU A 273 14.62 9.02 0.01
C LEU A 273 13.31 9.75 0.40
N MET A 274 12.64 10.39 -0.56
CA MET A 274 11.38 11.11 -0.30
C MET A 274 10.24 10.17 0.11
N SER A 275 10.26 8.90 -0.30
CA SER A 275 9.26 7.91 0.12
C SER A 275 9.29 7.63 1.63
N MET A 276 10.43 7.83 2.27
CA MET A 276 10.60 7.64 3.71
C MET A 276 10.04 8.80 4.54
N ASN A 277 9.52 9.85 3.89
CA ASN A 277 9.01 11.06 4.53
C ASN A 277 9.99 11.61 5.59
N PRO A 278 11.21 12.03 5.18
CA PRO A 278 12.24 12.43 6.12
C PRO A 278 11.74 13.56 7.01
N LEU A 279 11.98 13.44 8.32
CA LEU A 279 11.51 14.40 9.34
C LEU A 279 9.98 14.59 9.38
N GLY A 280 9.20 13.74 8.72
CA GLY A 280 7.74 13.87 8.68
C GLY A 280 7.22 15.01 7.80
N MET A 281 8.06 15.60 6.93
CA MET A 281 7.76 16.83 6.18
C MET A 281 6.52 16.78 5.25
N PHE A 282 6.04 15.59 4.90
CA PHE A 282 4.86 15.38 4.06
C PHE A 282 3.60 14.99 4.86
N GLY A 283 3.64 15.02 6.19
CA GLY A 283 2.44 14.80 7.00
C GLY A 283 1.44 15.96 6.86
N PRO A 284 0.14 15.71 7.10
CA PRO A 284 -0.81 16.80 7.32
C PRO A 284 -0.44 17.54 8.62
N THR A 285 -0.62 18.86 8.62
CA THR A 285 -0.20 19.74 9.72
C THR A 285 -1.37 20.32 10.52
N HIS A 286 -2.55 20.46 9.91
CA HIS A 286 -3.68 21.16 10.52
C HIS A 286 -4.90 20.26 10.81
N GLY A 287 -4.70 18.94 10.83
CA GLY A 287 -5.71 17.97 11.26
C GLY A 287 -5.94 16.84 10.26
N ARG A 288 -7.00 16.06 10.50
CA ARG A 288 -7.48 14.99 9.63
C ARG A 288 -8.99 15.17 9.44
N PRO A 289 -9.59 14.62 8.37
CA PRO A 289 -11.02 14.70 8.18
C PRO A 289 -11.79 14.14 9.38
N ASP A 290 -12.83 14.85 9.81
CA ASP A 290 -13.76 14.39 10.84
C ASP A 290 -14.73 13.35 10.24
N VAL A 291 -14.28 12.11 10.22
CA VAL A 291 -15.05 10.97 9.70
C VAL A 291 -16.31 10.74 10.54
N ALA A 292 -16.27 11.04 11.84
CA ALA A 292 -17.43 10.86 12.71
C ALA A 292 -18.53 11.88 12.37
N ALA A 293 -18.17 13.14 12.14
CA ALA A 293 -19.11 14.17 11.70
C ALA A 293 -19.66 13.89 10.30
N TYR A 294 -18.83 13.40 9.37
CA TYR A 294 -19.26 12.97 8.02
C TYR A 294 -20.29 11.83 8.05
N GLN A 295 -20.04 10.82 8.88
CA GLN A 295 -20.96 9.72 9.05
C GLN A 295 -22.23 10.17 9.79
N GLY A 296 -22.12 11.14 10.70
CA GLY A 296 -23.21 11.58 11.58
C GLY A 296 -23.75 10.44 12.42
N ALA A 297 -22.89 9.47 12.78
CA ALA A 297 -23.30 8.16 13.27
C ALA A 297 -24.31 8.29 14.44
N GLY A 298 -25.53 7.84 14.16
CA GLY A 298 -26.64 7.79 15.10
C GLY A 298 -26.71 6.47 15.85
N GLN A 299 -27.89 6.16 16.41
CA GLN A 299 -28.19 4.97 17.20
C GLN A 299 -27.93 3.65 16.44
N SER A 300 -28.17 2.51 17.10
CA SER A 300 -28.08 1.16 16.50
C SER A 300 -28.77 1.08 15.13
N PRO A 301 -28.33 0.21 14.20
CA PRO A 301 -29.02 0.01 12.93
C PRO A 301 -30.53 -0.15 13.12
N PRO A 302 -31.37 0.50 12.31
CA PRO A 302 -32.82 0.36 12.43
C PRO A 302 -33.22 -1.09 12.12
N ASP A 303 -34.29 -1.57 12.76
CA ASP A 303 -34.82 -2.92 12.53
C ASP A 303 -35.16 -3.18 11.06
N ALA A 304 -35.52 -2.14 10.31
CA ALA A 304 -35.74 -2.21 8.87
C ALA A 304 -34.51 -2.74 8.10
N LEU A 305 -33.29 -2.50 8.60
CA LEU A 305 -32.03 -3.00 8.02
C LEU A 305 -31.55 -4.29 8.69
N ALA A 306 -32.47 -5.10 9.22
CA ALA A 306 -32.15 -6.42 9.73
C ALA A 306 -31.57 -7.33 8.60
N PRO A 307 -30.63 -8.24 8.94
CA PRO A 307 -29.90 -9.03 7.94
C PRO A 307 -30.80 -9.82 7.01
N ALA A 308 -31.79 -10.53 7.54
CA ALA A 308 -32.68 -11.37 6.73
C ALA A 308 -33.44 -10.55 5.67
N ALA A 309 -33.96 -9.38 6.06
CA ALA A 309 -34.65 -8.47 5.13
C ALA A 309 -33.70 -7.90 4.06
N VAL A 310 -32.49 -7.51 4.46
CA VAL A 310 -31.46 -7.00 3.56
C VAL A 310 -31.00 -8.08 2.57
N LEU A 311 -30.71 -9.29 3.05
CA LEU A 311 -30.28 -10.42 2.22
C LEU A 311 -31.39 -10.85 1.25
N GLY A 312 -32.64 -10.94 1.71
CA GLY A 312 -33.79 -11.23 0.84
C GLY A 312 -33.94 -10.19 -0.27
N THR A 313 -33.79 -8.91 0.05
CA THR A 313 -33.85 -7.81 -0.94
C THR A 313 -32.70 -7.88 -1.95
N LEU A 314 -31.48 -8.16 -1.49
CA LEU A 314 -30.31 -8.32 -2.38
C LEU A 314 -30.46 -9.52 -3.31
N GLN A 315 -30.88 -10.67 -2.80
CA GLN A 315 -31.11 -11.88 -3.60
C GLN A 315 -32.21 -11.66 -4.65
N ALA A 316 -33.31 -10.98 -4.30
CA ALA A 316 -34.35 -10.60 -5.25
C ALA A 316 -33.83 -9.68 -6.37
N SER A 317 -32.79 -8.88 -6.11
CA SER A 317 -32.11 -8.06 -7.12
C SER A 317 -31.02 -8.81 -7.92
N GLY A 318 -30.83 -10.11 -7.66
CA GLY A 318 -29.79 -10.94 -8.29
C GLY A 318 -28.38 -10.76 -7.70
N PHE A 319 -28.24 -10.13 -6.53
CA PHE A 319 -26.95 -9.90 -5.88
C PHE A 319 -26.71 -10.90 -4.75
N GLN A 320 -25.62 -11.68 -4.86
CA GLN A 320 -25.24 -12.69 -3.87
C GLN A 320 -24.16 -12.14 -2.94
N ALA A 321 -24.57 -11.57 -1.81
CA ALA A 321 -23.66 -10.99 -0.85
C ALA A 321 -22.90 -12.06 -0.05
N VAL A 322 -21.59 -11.89 0.11
CA VAL A 322 -20.74 -12.69 1.01
C VAL A 322 -20.37 -11.92 2.29
N GLU A 323 -20.53 -10.59 2.26
CA GLU A 323 -20.31 -9.73 3.42
C GLU A 323 -21.29 -8.55 3.40
N LEU A 324 -21.82 -8.21 4.57
CA LEU A 324 -22.62 -7.00 4.79
C LEU A 324 -21.93 -6.10 5.81
N GLN A 325 -22.00 -4.79 5.62
CA GLN A 325 -21.43 -3.80 6.54
C GLN A 325 -22.46 -2.71 6.82
N TRP A 326 -22.80 -2.50 8.09
CA TRP A 326 -23.71 -1.43 8.51
C TRP A 326 -22.92 -0.14 8.71
N ARG A 327 -23.37 0.92 8.03
CA ARG A 327 -22.68 2.19 7.91
C ARG A 327 -23.66 3.36 7.97
N TRP A 328 -23.12 4.56 8.14
CA TRP A 328 -23.87 5.81 8.22
C TRP A 328 -23.27 6.85 7.29
N LEU A 329 -24.14 7.69 6.73
CA LEU A 329 -23.80 8.86 5.94
C LEU A 329 -24.76 9.99 6.34
N ASP A 330 -24.23 11.09 6.90
CA ASP A 330 -25.01 12.21 7.45
C ASP A 330 -26.19 11.74 8.33
N GLY A 331 -25.93 10.79 9.24
CA GLY A 331 -26.91 10.21 10.15
C GLY A 331 -27.87 9.21 9.51
N THR A 332 -27.84 9.02 8.20
CA THR A 332 -28.67 8.03 7.51
C THR A 332 -27.99 6.66 7.50
N PRO A 333 -28.60 5.62 8.10
CA PRO A 333 -28.04 4.27 8.09
C PRO A 333 -28.24 3.60 6.72
N TYR A 334 -27.26 2.79 6.33
CA TYR A 334 -27.31 1.95 5.14
C TYR A 334 -26.48 0.68 5.35
N VAL A 335 -26.73 -0.33 4.51
CA VAL A 335 -25.89 -1.53 4.43
C VAL A 335 -25.10 -1.51 3.14
N LEU A 336 -23.78 -1.60 3.25
CA LEU A 336 -22.88 -1.91 2.14
C LEU A 336 -22.73 -3.42 2.03
N ALA A 337 -23.21 -3.99 0.94
CA ALA A 337 -23.07 -5.41 0.62
C ALA A 337 -21.93 -5.62 -0.38
N GLN A 338 -21.17 -6.69 -0.20
CA GLN A 338 -20.07 -7.09 -1.08
C GLN A 338 -20.26 -8.53 -1.55
N ASP A 339 -19.97 -8.82 -2.82
CA ASP A 339 -19.96 -10.18 -3.36
C ASP A 339 -18.53 -10.77 -3.41
N ALA A 340 -18.42 -12.06 -3.77
CA ALA A 340 -17.15 -12.77 -3.88
C ALA A 340 -16.20 -12.19 -4.96
N ARG A 341 -16.72 -11.35 -5.86
CA ARG A 341 -15.98 -10.73 -6.96
C ARG A 341 -15.69 -9.25 -6.69
N THR A 342 -15.84 -8.80 -5.44
CA THR A 342 -15.65 -7.41 -4.98
C THR A 342 -16.69 -6.41 -5.50
N GLY A 343 -17.77 -6.88 -6.13
CA GLY A 343 -18.91 -6.05 -6.50
C GLY A 343 -19.63 -5.53 -5.27
N THR A 344 -20.15 -4.30 -5.34
CA THR A 344 -20.79 -3.62 -4.21
C THR A 344 -22.25 -3.25 -4.50
N ARG A 345 -23.09 -3.27 -3.46
CA ARG A 345 -24.46 -2.73 -3.48
C ARG A 345 -24.75 -2.01 -2.17
N LEU A 346 -25.56 -0.96 -2.25
CA LEU A 346 -26.05 -0.22 -1.10
C LEU A 346 -27.50 -0.60 -0.85
N VAL A 347 -27.88 -0.84 0.41
CA VAL A 347 -29.27 -1.09 0.80
C VAL A 347 -29.69 -0.06 1.82
N ARG A 348 -30.83 0.61 1.56
CA ARG A 348 -31.40 1.65 2.44
C ARG A 348 -32.89 1.43 2.64
N ALA A 349 -33.38 1.85 3.80
CA ALA A 349 -34.81 1.96 4.05
C ALA A 349 -35.41 3.15 3.28
N SER A 350 -36.58 2.95 2.71
CA SER A 350 -37.41 3.96 2.06
C SER A 350 -38.86 3.82 2.53
N ALA A 351 -39.72 4.79 2.20
CA ALA A 351 -41.14 4.75 2.56
C ALA A 351 -41.86 3.50 1.99
N SER A 352 -41.39 2.96 0.86
CA SER A 352 -41.92 1.76 0.21
C SER A 352 -41.19 0.46 0.59
N GLY A 353 -40.39 0.47 1.65
CA GLY A 353 -39.55 -0.66 2.06
C GLY A 353 -38.07 -0.51 1.68
N LEU A 354 -37.33 -1.62 1.71
CA LEU A 354 -35.90 -1.64 1.38
C LEU A 354 -35.66 -1.47 -0.12
N ARG A 355 -34.62 -0.69 -0.45
CA ARG A 355 -34.19 -0.47 -1.83
C ARG A 355 -32.69 -0.70 -1.99
N VAL A 356 -32.33 -1.30 -3.14
CA VAL A 356 -30.95 -1.55 -3.56
C VAL A 356 -30.51 -0.45 -4.52
N PHE A 357 -29.31 0.07 -4.32
CA PHE A 357 -28.66 1.09 -5.15
C PHE A 357 -27.26 0.61 -5.53
N GLN A 358 -26.75 1.05 -6.68
CA GLN A 358 -25.37 0.76 -7.11
C GLN A 358 -24.37 1.77 -6.53
N HIS A 359 -24.77 3.02 -6.43
CA HIS A 359 -23.94 4.10 -5.89
C HIS A 359 -24.83 5.16 -5.24
N TRP A 360 -24.22 5.99 -4.41
CA TRP A 360 -24.81 7.19 -3.87
C TRP A 360 -25.01 8.26 -4.94
N ASP A 361 -25.98 9.12 -4.70
CA ASP A 361 -26.07 10.40 -5.38
C ASP A 361 -24.94 11.33 -4.88
N ALA A 362 -24.31 12.03 -5.82
CA ALA A 362 -23.13 12.84 -5.52
C ALA A 362 -23.46 14.04 -4.63
N GLN A 363 -24.65 14.64 -4.76
CA GLN A 363 -25.06 15.77 -3.93
C GLN A 363 -25.25 15.34 -2.48
N THR A 364 -25.86 14.17 -2.27
CA THR A 364 -26.01 13.58 -0.92
C THR A 364 -24.66 13.39 -0.22
N VAL A 365 -23.66 12.88 -0.95
CA VAL A 365 -22.30 12.70 -0.40
C VAL A 365 -21.60 14.03 -0.17
N LEU A 366 -21.77 15.00 -1.07
CA LEU A 366 -21.20 16.34 -0.93
C LEU A 366 -21.73 17.05 0.32
N ASP A 367 -23.04 16.98 0.57
CA ASP A 367 -23.67 17.60 1.73
C ASP A 367 -23.13 17.01 3.04
N ALA A 368 -22.98 15.68 3.12
CA ALA A 368 -22.32 15.02 4.24
C ALA A 368 -20.84 15.43 4.36
N ALA A 369 -20.12 15.47 3.24
CA ALA A 369 -18.68 15.75 3.18
C ALA A 369 -18.31 17.17 3.63
N ARG A 370 -19.24 18.13 3.59
CA ARG A 370 -19.04 19.47 4.18
C ARG A 370 -18.75 19.43 5.68
N ARG A 371 -19.04 18.33 6.37
CA ARG A 371 -18.74 18.13 7.80
C ARG A 371 -17.34 17.57 8.06
N LEU A 372 -16.59 17.21 7.02
CA LEU A 372 -15.23 16.65 7.17
C LEU A 372 -14.24 17.66 7.75
N PHE A 373 -14.47 18.95 7.48
CA PHE A 373 -13.63 20.06 7.93
C PHE A 373 -14.52 21.23 8.34
N ALA A 374 -14.01 22.14 9.15
CA ALA A 374 -14.74 23.36 9.50
C ALA A 374 -14.79 24.33 8.30
N GLU A 375 -13.77 24.29 7.46
CA GLU A 375 -13.61 25.10 6.28
C GLU A 375 -14.44 24.56 5.10
N PRO A 376 -14.95 25.45 4.22
CA PRO A 376 -15.84 25.05 3.15
C PRO A 376 -15.14 24.26 2.04
N VAL A 377 -15.93 23.45 1.33
CA VAL A 377 -15.55 22.88 0.03
C VAL A 377 -15.48 24.01 -1.01
N THR A 378 -14.33 24.16 -1.66
CA THR A 378 -14.07 25.17 -2.69
C THR A 378 -14.41 24.68 -4.09
N THR A 379 -14.03 23.44 -4.40
CA THR A 379 -14.34 22.80 -5.68
C THR A 379 -14.72 21.35 -5.46
N HIS A 380 -15.58 20.82 -6.32
CA HIS A 380 -15.92 19.42 -6.33
C HIS A 380 -16.19 18.95 -7.76
N ALA A 381 -15.98 17.67 -8.02
CA ALA A 381 -16.28 17.04 -9.31
C ALA A 381 -16.53 15.54 -9.12
N VAL A 382 -17.50 15.00 -9.85
CA VAL A 382 -17.65 13.55 -9.99
C VAL A 382 -16.66 13.08 -11.04
N LEU A 383 -15.84 12.11 -10.66
CA LEU A 383 -14.87 11.45 -11.52
C LEU A 383 -15.49 10.16 -12.05
N THR A 384 -15.57 10.05 -13.38
CA THR A 384 -15.86 8.80 -14.10
C THR A 384 -14.59 8.05 -14.48
N ASP A 385 -13.44 8.72 -14.40
CA ASP A 385 -12.13 8.22 -14.78
C ASP A 385 -11.11 8.58 -13.69
N HIS A 386 -10.04 7.80 -13.62
CA HIS A 386 -8.95 8.02 -12.67
C HIS A 386 -8.18 9.31 -12.99
N ASP A 387 -7.71 9.99 -11.94
CA ASP A 387 -6.91 11.21 -12.07
C ASP A 387 -5.47 11.03 -11.55
N ALA A 388 -4.70 12.11 -11.50
CA ALA A 388 -3.29 12.06 -11.10
C ALA A 388 -3.05 11.60 -9.64
N TYR A 389 -4.07 11.62 -8.79
CA TYR A 389 -3.97 11.27 -7.35
C TYR A 389 -4.90 10.11 -6.95
N TYR A 390 -5.97 9.86 -7.71
CA TYR A 390 -6.92 8.79 -7.48
C TYR A 390 -6.89 7.79 -8.63
N TYR A 391 -6.05 6.76 -8.47
CA TYR A 391 -5.85 5.73 -9.49
C TYR A 391 -5.50 4.37 -8.88
N ALA A 392 -5.97 3.29 -9.51
CA ALA A 392 -5.59 1.91 -9.20
C ALA A 392 -4.17 1.57 -9.68
N ARG A 393 -3.53 0.62 -8.99
CA ARG A 393 -2.23 0.05 -9.38
C ARG A 393 -2.35 -1.48 -9.44
N HIS A 394 -1.43 -2.12 -10.15
CA HIS A 394 -1.35 -3.58 -10.17
C HIS A 394 -1.14 -4.15 -8.75
N ALA A 395 -1.68 -5.35 -8.50
CA ALA A 395 -1.72 -5.96 -7.16
C ALA A 395 -0.34 -6.03 -6.49
N GLU A 396 0.72 -6.33 -7.24
CA GLU A 396 2.10 -6.44 -6.72
C GLU A 396 2.68 -5.10 -6.24
N ALA A 397 2.19 -3.95 -6.72
CA ALA A 397 2.67 -2.65 -6.27
C ALA A 397 2.40 -2.43 -4.77
N MET A 398 3.22 -1.64 -4.08
CA MET A 398 3.11 -1.41 -2.62
C MET A 398 1.68 -1.04 -2.17
N ASN A 399 0.96 -0.23 -2.95
CA ASN A 399 -0.42 0.18 -2.68
C ASN A 399 -1.45 -0.45 -3.63
N GLY A 400 -1.09 -1.53 -4.34
CA GLY A 400 -1.92 -2.20 -5.34
C GLY A 400 -3.19 -2.85 -4.78
N GLY A 401 -3.24 -3.11 -3.47
CA GLY A 401 -4.44 -3.64 -2.81
C GLY A 401 -5.48 -2.58 -2.44
N LEU A 402 -5.19 -1.29 -2.65
CA LEU A 402 -6.15 -0.22 -2.35
C LEU A 402 -7.19 -0.11 -3.47
N VAL A 403 -8.46 -0.30 -3.12
CA VAL A 403 -9.57 -0.11 -4.05
C VAL A 403 -9.76 1.37 -4.34
N ARG A 404 -9.94 1.69 -5.63
CA ARG A 404 -10.16 3.05 -6.16
C ARG A 404 -11.39 3.03 -7.06
N GLY A 405 -12.56 2.81 -6.44
CA GLY A 405 -13.83 2.66 -7.14
C GLY A 405 -14.24 3.94 -7.87
N LEU A 406 -14.98 3.75 -8.97
CA LEU A 406 -15.58 4.83 -9.76
C LEU A 406 -17.08 4.56 -9.92
N PRO A 407 -17.95 5.58 -9.95
CA PRO A 407 -17.61 7.00 -9.89
C PRO A 407 -17.16 7.45 -8.48
N ALA A 408 -16.29 8.46 -8.42
CA ALA A 408 -15.79 9.01 -7.16
C ALA A 408 -16.03 10.52 -7.08
N LEU A 409 -16.43 11.02 -5.92
CA LEU A 409 -16.54 12.45 -5.69
C LEU A 409 -15.20 12.99 -5.18
N ARG A 410 -14.57 13.85 -5.97
CA ARG A 410 -13.39 14.62 -5.57
C ARG A 410 -13.82 15.97 -5.02
N MET A 411 -13.26 16.37 -3.88
CA MET A 411 -13.52 17.65 -3.23
C MET A 411 -12.22 18.30 -2.76
N ASP A 412 -12.11 19.61 -2.91
CA ASP A 412 -11.01 20.43 -2.37
C ASP A 412 -11.55 21.36 -1.28
N PHE A 413 -10.89 21.39 -0.13
CA PHE A 413 -11.27 22.21 1.02
C PHE A 413 -10.41 23.46 1.14
N ALA A 414 -10.98 24.51 1.74
CA ALA A 414 -10.29 25.77 2.04
C ALA A 414 -9.48 25.73 3.36
N ASP A 415 -9.24 24.54 3.91
CA ASP A 415 -8.43 24.36 5.11
C ASP A 415 -6.96 24.76 4.85
N PRO A 416 -6.17 25.05 5.89
CA PRO A 416 -4.78 25.49 5.73
C PRO A 416 -3.88 24.50 4.96
N ASP A 417 -4.21 23.21 4.95
CA ASP A 417 -3.47 22.19 4.20
C ASP A 417 -3.97 22.06 2.74
N HIS A 418 -4.97 22.84 2.33
CA HIS A 418 -5.68 22.76 1.05
C HIS A 418 -6.07 21.31 0.72
N THR A 419 -6.71 20.63 1.66
CA THR A 419 -6.90 19.19 1.63
C THR A 419 -7.83 18.78 0.49
N ARG A 420 -7.41 17.74 -0.23
CA ARG A 420 -8.21 17.09 -1.27
C ARG A 420 -8.74 15.75 -0.76
N VAL A 421 -10.04 15.54 -0.82
CA VAL A 421 -10.71 14.30 -0.42
C VAL A 421 -11.33 13.62 -1.64
N TYR A 422 -11.25 12.29 -1.67
CA TYR A 422 -11.98 11.46 -2.61
C TYR A 422 -12.89 10.51 -1.85
N VAL A 423 -14.16 10.52 -2.20
CA VAL A 423 -15.17 9.58 -1.70
C VAL A 423 -15.60 8.67 -2.84
N ASP A 424 -15.53 7.37 -2.62
CA ASP A 424 -16.06 6.39 -3.58
C ASP A 424 -17.59 6.40 -3.49
N LEU A 425 -18.28 6.73 -4.59
CA LEU A 425 -19.74 6.81 -4.57
C LEU A 425 -20.41 5.44 -4.51
N GLN A 426 -19.74 4.36 -4.92
CA GLN A 426 -20.31 3.00 -4.80
C GLN A 426 -20.44 2.57 -3.34
N THR A 427 -19.58 3.08 -2.46
CA THR A 427 -19.52 2.68 -1.05
C THR A 427 -19.93 3.79 -0.09
N GLY A 428 -19.82 5.06 -0.48
CA GLY A 428 -19.96 6.22 0.40
C GLY A 428 -18.75 6.41 1.32
N GLU A 429 -17.64 5.70 1.09
CA GLU A 429 -16.45 5.73 1.93
C GLU A 429 -15.42 6.74 1.46
N ILE A 430 -14.77 7.40 2.42
CA ILE A 430 -13.61 8.24 2.17
C ILE A 430 -12.45 7.34 1.74
N ALA A 431 -12.20 7.30 0.43
CA ALA A 431 -11.18 6.43 -0.13
C ALA A 431 -9.76 7.00 0.05
N THR A 432 -9.61 8.33 0.01
CA THR A 432 -8.34 8.99 0.39
C THR A 432 -8.54 10.47 0.74
N SER A 433 -7.66 10.99 1.60
CA SER A 433 -7.55 12.41 1.96
C SER A 433 -6.09 12.82 1.86
N LEU A 434 -5.81 13.90 1.14
CA LEU A 434 -4.46 14.32 0.75
C LEU A 434 -4.27 15.82 1.01
N ALA A 435 -3.46 16.16 2.00
CA ALA A 435 -2.93 17.51 2.18
C ALA A 435 -2.06 17.93 0.98
N ALA A 436 -1.83 19.24 0.81
CA ALA A 436 -0.95 19.76 -0.24
C ALA A 436 0.45 19.15 -0.19
N SER A 437 1.02 18.98 1.01
CA SER A 437 2.33 18.33 1.23
C SER A 437 2.36 16.88 0.75
N GLN A 438 1.28 16.13 0.97
CA GLN A 438 1.12 14.75 0.49
C GLN A 438 0.95 14.70 -1.03
N ARG A 439 0.25 15.67 -1.64
CA ARG A 439 0.18 15.80 -3.10
C ARG A 439 1.54 16.04 -3.72
N VAL A 440 2.41 16.84 -3.08
CA VAL A 440 3.81 17.02 -3.50
C VAL A 440 4.60 15.71 -3.35
N SER A 441 4.48 15.04 -2.19
CA SER A 441 5.14 13.74 -1.93
C SER A 441 4.82 12.72 -3.03
N ARG A 442 3.58 12.71 -3.51
CA ARG A 442 3.18 11.84 -4.62
C ARG A 442 3.97 12.07 -5.90
N TRP A 443 4.31 13.30 -6.25
CA TRP A 443 5.15 13.58 -7.43
C TRP A 443 6.60 13.18 -7.18
N LEU A 444 7.11 13.51 -5.99
CA LEU A 444 8.49 13.19 -5.61
C LEU A 444 8.76 11.69 -5.52
N PHE A 445 7.75 10.88 -5.17
CA PHE A 445 7.88 9.44 -5.08
C PHE A 445 7.13 8.70 -6.20
N TYR A 446 5.79 8.64 -6.20
CA TYR A 446 5.06 7.79 -7.16
C TYR A 446 5.36 8.13 -8.62
N PHE A 447 5.56 9.40 -8.98
CA PHE A 447 5.99 9.74 -10.34
C PHE A 447 7.48 9.54 -10.59
N LEU A 448 8.37 10.17 -9.83
CA LEU A 448 9.82 10.05 -10.09
C LEU A 448 10.36 8.62 -9.88
N HIS A 449 9.75 7.86 -8.98
CA HIS A 449 10.18 6.52 -8.59
C HIS A 449 9.46 5.41 -9.33
N SER A 450 8.13 5.45 -9.33
CA SER A 450 7.32 4.40 -9.95
C SER A 450 6.84 4.78 -11.35
N TRP A 451 6.94 6.04 -11.78
CA TRP A 451 6.38 6.51 -13.05
C TRP A 451 4.87 6.27 -13.13
N ASP A 452 4.19 6.56 -12.03
CA ASP A 452 2.75 6.37 -11.91
C ASP A 452 2.00 7.65 -12.33
N THR A 453 1.35 7.58 -13.48
CA THR A 453 0.20 8.39 -13.87
C THR A 453 -0.82 7.47 -14.51
N PRO A 454 -2.12 7.82 -14.57
CA PRO A 454 -3.11 6.99 -15.24
C PRO A 454 -2.68 6.58 -16.66
N GLN A 455 -2.08 7.49 -17.43
CA GLN A 455 -1.61 7.23 -18.80
C GLN A 455 -0.41 6.25 -18.83
N LEU A 456 0.59 6.44 -17.95
CA LEU A 456 1.76 5.56 -17.90
C LEU A 456 1.39 4.16 -17.40
N LEU A 457 0.41 4.07 -16.49
CA LEU A 457 -0.13 2.80 -16.02
C LEU A 457 -0.97 2.08 -17.08
N ALA A 458 -1.69 2.83 -17.92
CA ALA A 458 -2.36 2.26 -19.10
C ALA A 458 -1.35 1.69 -20.11
N TRP A 459 -0.13 2.20 -20.15
CA TRP A 459 0.99 1.68 -20.96
C TRP A 459 1.99 0.88 -20.12
N SER A 460 1.49 0.08 -19.18
CA SER A 460 2.30 -0.65 -18.19
C SER A 460 3.50 -1.40 -18.78
N THR A 461 3.31 -2.16 -19.86
CA THR A 461 4.41 -2.91 -20.50
C THR A 461 5.53 -2.00 -21.00
N THR A 462 5.19 -0.90 -21.66
CA THR A 462 6.17 0.07 -22.18
C THR A 462 6.86 0.80 -21.03
N ARG A 463 6.08 1.23 -20.02
CA ARG A 463 6.59 1.85 -18.80
C ARG A 463 7.62 0.94 -18.12
N ASP A 464 7.26 -0.33 -17.89
CA ASP A 464 8.13 -1.29 -17.21
C ASP A 464 9.40 -1.56 -18.03
N GLY A 465 9.28 -1.68 -19.35
CA GLY A 465 10.43 -1.80 -20.26
C GLY A 465 11.40 -0.62 -20.18
N VAL A 466 10.89 0.60 -20.10
CA VAL A 466 11.71 1.82 -19.93
C VAL A 466 12.36 1.85 -18.54
N ILE A 467 11.63 1.52 -17.47
CA ILE A 467 12.19 1.44 -16.12
C ILE A 467 13.32 0.40 -16.07
N LEU A 468 13.13 -0.77 -16.69
CA LEU A 468 14.17 -1.80 -16.77
C LEU A 468 15.41 -1.31 -17.52
N LEU A 469 15.25 -0.63 -18.66
CA LEU A 469 16.37 -0.06 -19.42
C LEU A 469 17.15 0.97 -18.60
N LEU A 470 16.44 1.88 -17.93
CA LEU A 470 17.05 2.89 -17.07
C LEU A 470 17.73 2.25 -15.85
N SER A 471 17.14 1.19 -15.29
CA SER A 471 17.71 0.40 -14.19
C SER A 471 18.99 -0.32 -14.61
N LEU A 472 19.04 -0.89 -15.82
CA LEU A 472 20.26 -1.48 -16.38
C LEU A 472 21.36 -0.43 -16.51
N GLY A 473 21.04 0.79 -16.94
CA GLY A 473 21.98 1.92 -16.91
C GLY A 473 22.53 2.19 -15.51
N GLY A 474 21.66 2.24 -14.51
CA GLY A 474 22.05 2.38 -13.09
C GLY A 474 22.91 1.23 -12.56
N ILE A 475 22.64 -0.01 -12.96
CA ILE A 475 23.47 -1.20 -12.66
C ILE A 475 24.85 -1.02 -13.27
N VAL A 476 24.97 -0.63 -14.54
CA VAL A 476 26.26 -0.44 -15.20
C VAL A 476 27.07 0.66 -14.52
N VAL A 477 26.45 1.78 -14.15
CA VAL A 477 27.10 2.85 -13.36
C VAL A 477 27.59 2.31 -12.01
N SER A 478 26.77 1.56 -11.31
CA SER A 478 27.08 1.05 -9.97
C SER A 478 28.16 -0.03 -10.01
N VAL A 479 28.01 -1.06 -10.85
CA VAL A 479 28.98 -2.16 -11.00
C VAL A 479 30.34 -1.63 -11.47
N SER A 480 30.37 -0.70 -12.42
CA SER A 480 31.63 -0.08 -12.83
C SER A 480 32.31 0.66 -11.66
N GLY A 481 31.53 1.36 -10.82
CA GLY A 481 32.02 1.99 -9.59
C GLY A 481 32.59 1.00 -8.57
N VAL A 482 31.92 -0.15 -8.38
CA VAL A 482 32.41 -1.24 -7.51
C VAL A 482 33.75 -1.77 -8.00
N VAL A 483 33.88 -2.06 -9.31
CA VAL A 483 35.13 -2.58 -9.88
C VAL A 483 36.28 -1.57 -9.72
N ILE A 484 36.01 -0.28 -9.96
CA ILE A 484 36.98 0.80 -9.76
C ILE A 484 37.42 0.87 -8.29
N GLY A 485 36.47 0.83 -7.36
CA GLY A 485 36.72 0.86 -5.92
C GLY A 485 37.56 -0.33 -5.45
N TRP A 486 37.18 -1.54 -5.85
CA TRP A 486 37.88 -2.78 -5.49
C TRP A 486 39.33 -2.81 -5.99
N ARG A 487 39.56 -2.47 -7.28
CA ARG A 487 40.92 -2.40 -7.85
C ARG A 487 41.81 -1.42 -7.09
N ARG A 488 41.22 -0.34 -6.58
CA ARG A 488 41.96 0.67 -5.85
C ARG A 488 42.31 0.24 -4.43
N LEU A 489 41.40 -0.40 -3.71
CA LEU A 489 41.68 -0.94 -2.38
C LEU A 489 42.78 -2.02 -2.45
N ARG A 490 42.76 -2.88 -3.47
CA ARG A 490 43.85 -3.86 -3.69
C ARG A 490 45.21 -3.21 -3.90
N LYS A 491 45.29 -2.09 -4.64
CA LYS A 491 46.54 -1.34 -4.87
C LYS A 491 47.06 -0.58 -3.64
N GLN A 492 46.26 -0.44 -2.58
CA GLN A 492 46.67 0.19 -1.32
C GLN A 492 47.04 -0.83 -0.22
N ALA A 493 46.64 -2.09 -0.40
CA ALA A 493 46.97 -3.20 0.49
C ALA A 493 48.30 -3.91 0.12
N HIS A 494 48.84 -3.59 -1.06
CA HIS A 494 50.20 -3.86 -1.49
C HIS A 494 50.97 -2.54 -1.45
#